data_AF-A0A7X4W1E6-F1
#
_entry.id   AF-A0A7X4W1E6-F1
#
_cell.length_a   1.000
_cell.length_b   1.000
_cell.length_c   1.000
_cell.angle_alpha   90.00
_cell.angle_beta   90.00
_cell.angle_gamma   90.00
#
_symmetry.space_group_name_H-M   'P 1'
#
loop_
_entity.id
_entity.type
_entity.pdbx_description
1 polymer ?
#
loop_
_entity_poly.entity_id
_entity_poly.type
_entity_poly.pdbx_seq_one_letter_code
_entity_poly.pdbx_strand_id
1 'polypeptide(L)' 'MAEVKSESESGSIGKRREWLAFLFVVAIVVPLLTIAVVGGYGFVVWMLQVFVLGPPGHGG' A
#
# COMPACT_ATOMS: atom_id res chain seq x y z
N MET A 1 8.57 48.73 0.69
CA MET A 1 7.64 48.27 -0.36
C MET A 1 7.94 46.80 -0.59
N ALA A 2 6.93 45.94 -0.46
CA ALA A 2 7.06 44.50 -0.35
C ALA A 2 7.52 43.84 -1.66
N GLU A 3 8.62 43.10 -1.61
CA GLU A 3 8.98 42.15 -2.67
C GLU A 3 8.29 40.81 -2.35
N VAL A 4 7.01 40.72 -2.70
CA VAL A 4 6.31 39.44 -2.77
C VAL A 4 6.72 38.79 -4.09
N LYS A 5 7.84 38.06 -4.06
CA LYS A 5 8.17 37.09 -5.11
C LYS A 5 7.74 35.71 -4.65
N SER A 6 6.43 35.53 -4.58
CA SER A 6 5.81 34.21 -4.62
C SER A 6 4.90 34.22 -5.83
N GLU A 7 4.77 33.07 -6.49
CA GLU A 7 4.04 32.83 -7.75
C GLU A 7 4.89 32.92 -9.03
N SER A 8 5.37 31.76 -9.50
CA SER A 8 5.26 31.36 -10.92
C SER A 8 5.87 29.98 -11.26
N GLU A 9 5.55 28.92 -10.51
CA GLU A 9 5.75 27.54 -11.01
C GLU A 9 4.46 26.71 -10.80
N SER A 10 3.34 27.17 -11.36
CA SER A 10 2.02 26.51 -11.22
C SER A 10 1.40 26.13 -12.58
N GLY A 11 2.19 25.99 -13.65
CA GLY A 11 1.67 25.72 -15.01
C GLY A 11 1.75 24.27 -15.50
N SER A 12 2.70 23.47 -15.00
CA SER A 12 2.91 22.08 -15.50
C SER A 12 3.11 21.03 -14.40
N ILE A 13 3.20 21.48 -13.14
CA ILE A 13 3.50 20.64 -11.98
C ILE A 13 2.29 19.76 -11.58
N GLY A 14 1.04 20.18 -11.86
CA GLY A 14 -0.17 19.41 -11.50
C GLY A 14 -0.26 18.04 -12.19
N LYS A 15 -0.18 18.00 -13.52
CA LYS A 15 -0.31 16.76 -14.31
C LYS A 15 0.77 15.72 -14.01
N ARG A 16 2.00 16.16 -13.73
CA ARG A 16 3.11 15.25 -13.36
C ARG A 16 2.93 14.70 -11.95
N ARG A 17 2.42 15.51 -11.02
CA ARG A 17 2.13 15.09 -9.64
C ARG A 17 1.02 14.05 -9.57
N GLU A 18 -0.02 14.22 -10.37
CA GLU A 18 -1.11 13.23 -10.46
C GLU A 18 -0.57 11.89 -10.95
N TRP A 19 0.22 11.88 -12.03
CA TRP A 19 0.88 10.67 -12.54
C TRP A 19 1.81 10.01 -11.53
N LEU A 20 2.59 10.80 -10.79
CA LEU A 20 3.45 10.29 -9.72
C LEU A 20 2.64 9.71 -8.56
N ALA A 21 1.51 10.32 -8.19
CA ALA A 21 0.61 9.79 -7.17
C ALA A 21 -0.01 8.45 -7.62
N PHE A 22 -0.45 8.35 -8.89
CA PHE A 22 -0.92 7.09 -9.46
C PHE A 22 0.16 6.00 -9.45
N LEU A 23 1.38 6.31 -9.90
CA LEU A 23 2.50 5.38 -9.87
C LEU A 23 2.89 4.98 -8.44
N PHE A 24 2.84 5.90 -7.48
CA PHE A 24 3.10 5.61 -6.07
C PHE A 24 2.09 4.60 -5.52
N VAL A 25 0.79 4.81 -5.80
CA VAL A 25 -0.25 3.87 -5.37
C VAL A 25 -0.03 2.49 -6.00
N VAL A 26 0.21 2.41 -7.31
CA VAL A 26 0.40 1.12 -7.99
C VAL A 26 1.70 0.43 -7.58
N ALA A 27 2.80 1.16 -7.43
CA ALA A 27 4.11 0.58 -7.14
C ALA A 27 4.33 0.30 -5.65
N ILE A 28 3.58 0.93 -4.74
CA ILE A 28 3.77 0.79 -3.29
C ILE A 28 2.48 0.32 -2.62
N VAL A 29 1.38 1.05 -2.78
CA VAL A 29 0.13 0.75 -2.05
C VAL A 29 -0.44 -0.60 -2.47
N VAL A 30 -0.54 -0.88 -3.77
CA VAL A 30 -1.04 -2.16 -4.29
C VAL A 30 -0.20 -3.35 -3.79
N PRO A 31 1.14 -3.39 -3.94
CA PRO A 31 1.93 -4.50 -3.42
C PRO A 31 1.88 -4.61 -1.89
N LEU A 32 1.85 -3.49 -1.17
CA LEU A 32 1.70 -3.50 0.29
C LEU A 32 0.34 -4.10 0.71
N LEU A 33 -0.74 -3.71 0.02
CA LEU A 33 -2.07 -4.30 0.22
C LEU A 33 -2.06 -5.79 -0.09
N THR A 34 -1.39 -6.23 -1.16
CA THR A 34 -1.25 -7.66 -1.48
C THR A 34 -0.60 -8.43 -0.34
N ILE A 35 0.51 -7.93 0.22
CA ILE A 35 1.20 -8.57 1.34
C ILE A 35 0.32 -8.56 2.59
N ALA A 36 -0.37 -7.44 2.88
CA ALA A 36 -1.25 -7.35 4.03
C ALA A 36 -2.42 -8.34 3.94
N VAL A 37 -3.03 -8.49 2.76
CA VAL A 37 -4.14 -9.42 2.53
C VAL A 37 -3.66 -10.87 2.57
N VAL A 38 -2.63 -11.22 1.80
CA VAL A 38 -2.13 -12.61 1.72
C VAL A 38 -1.48 -13.03 3.04
N GLY A 39 -0.63 -12.18 3.61
CA GLY A 39 0.01 -12.40 4.90
C GLY A 39 -1.01 -12.40 6.04
N GLY A 40 -1.95 -11.46 6.06
CA GLY A 40 -3.03 -11.42 7.04
C GLY A 40 -3.94 -12.65 6.94
N TYR A 41 -4.33 -13.05 5.73
CA TYR A 41 -5.14 -14.25 5.52
C TYR A 41 -4.40 -15.52 5.94
N GLY A 42 -3.14 -15.68 5.54
CA GLY A 42 -2.31 -16.80 5.97
C GLY A 42 -2.09 -16.83 7.48
N PHE A 43 -1.91 -15.66 8.11
CA PHE A 43 -1.79 -15.52 9.56
C PHE A 43 -3.09 -15.89 10.28
N VAL A 44 -4.25 -15.45 9.77
CA VAL A 44 -5.56 -15.81 10.34
C VAL A 44 -5.78 -17.32 10.23
N VAL A 45 -5.52 -17.91 9.07
CA VAL A 45 -5.61 -19.37 8.89
C VAL A 45 -4.65 -20.09 9.84
N TRP A 46 -3.41 -19.63 9.96
CA TRP A 46 -2.44 -20.17 10.90
C TRP A 46 -2.90 -20.07 12.36
N MET A 47 -3.47 -18.94 12.77
CA MET A 47 -4.02 -18.78 14.12
C MET A 47 -5.22 -19.68 14.36
N LEU A 48 -6.13 -19.79 13.38
CA LEU A 48 -7.24 -20.74 13.45
C LEU A 48 -6.75 -22.20 13.55
N GLN A 49 -5.64 -22.53 12.88
CA GLN A 49 -4.98 -23.83 13.00
C GLN A 49 -4.43 -24.05 14.43
N VAL A 50 -3.70 -23.08 14.98
CA VAL A 50 -3.14 -23.17 16.34
C VAL A 50 -4.21 -23.28 17.43
N PHE A 51 -5.34 -22.55 17.31
CA PHE A 51 -6.33 -22.45 18.38
C PHE A 51 -7.51 -23.42 18.27
N VAL A 52 -7.92 -23.80 17.06
CA VAL A 52 -9.19 -24.52 16.85
C VAL A 52 -9.01 -25.82 16.08
N LEU A 53 -8.18 -25.82 15.03
CA LEU A 53 -8.16 -26.91 14.04
C LEU A 53 -7.00 -27.92 14.21
N GLY A 54 -6.15 -27.75 15.21
CA GLY A 54 -4.97 -28.60 15.43
C GLY A 54 -3.83 -28.29 14.45
N PRO A 55 -2.60 -28.76 14.73
CA PRO A 55 -1.39 -28.33 14.05
C PRO A 55 -1.48 -28.45 12.52
N PRO A 56 -1.08 -27.43 11.74
CA PRO A 56 -1.08 -27.51 10.30
C PRO A 56 -0.03 -28.51 9.81
N GLY A 57 -0.45 -29.67 9.30
CA GLY A 57 0.47 -30.60 8.64
C GLY A 57 0.04 -32.05 8.45
N HIS A 58 -0.97 -32.57 9.14
CA HIS A 58 -1.41 -33.96 8.95
C HIS A 58 -2.62 -34.04 8.02
N GLY A 59 -2.33 -33.89 6.72
CA GLY A 59 -3.16 -34.47 5.67
C GLY A 59 -2.70 -35.92 5.44
N GLY A 60 -3.37 -36.88 6.06
CA GLY A 60 -3.05 -38.31 5.96
C GLY A 60 -2.23 -38.85 7.12
#